data_AF-A0A7Y0B7G4-F1
#
_entry.id   AF-A0A7Y0B7G4-F1
#
_cell.length_a   1.000
_cell.length_b   1.000
_cell.length_c   1.000
_cell.angle_alpha   90.00
_cell.angle_beta   90.00
_cell.angle_gamma   90.00
#
_symmetry.space_group_name_H-M   'P 1'
#
loop_
_entity.id
_entity.type
_entity.pdbx_description
1 polymer ?
#
loop_
_entity_poly.entity_id
_entity_poly.type
_entity_poly.pdbx_seq_one_letter_code
_entity_poly.pdbx_strand_id
1 'polypeptide(L)'
;MTSTDAYADGPGAYEPDLAALAGLLADRTRAAFCLALLDGRAWTATELARLAGVAASTATSHLNRLVAGGLLAEERSGRHRYVRLADPGIAEMIEALAARAPHRGAPVRSLTAARSRRDLAFARVCFDHLAGSLAVAVTDAMTAEGLLSWDYGPALTAAGASWLRELGITDEPTGPAPARPQVRTCVDWSEQRLHLAGGVGAAVFRHAVEESWLIHAGDTRVVRLTDAGRAALRLHLRLPDAALAPSSLSAPDGRSR
;
A
#
# COMPACT_ATOMS: atom_id res chain seq x y z
N MET A 1 51.95 15.72 -10.17
CA MET A 1 50.61 15.77 -10.80
C MET A 1 50.22 14.34 -11.09
N THR A 2 49.04 13.92 -10.60
CA THR A 2 48.47 12.54 -10.58
C THR A 2 49.31 11.50 -9.82
N SER A 3 48.79 10.54 -9.07
CA SER A 3 47.41 10.09 -8.84
C SER A 3 47.51 8.87 -7.92
N THR A 4 46.81 8.93 -6.78
CA THR A 4 45.89 7.87 -6.35
C THR A 4 46.48 6.65 -5.63
N ASP A 5 45.60 6.10 -4.78
CA ASP A 5 45.67 4.82 -4.07
C ASP A 5 46.47 4.80 -2.77
N ALA A 6 45.81 5.27 -1.71
CA ALA A 6 45.89 4.64 -0.39
C ALA A 6 44.68 5.00 0.48
N TYR A 7 43.49 4.53 0.10
CA TYR A 7 42.47 4.18 1.11
C TYR A 7 42.25 2.68 1.02
N ALA A 8 43.26 1.94 1.47
CA ALA A 8 43.15 0.53 1.78
C ALA A 8 42.30 0.38 3.05
N ASP A 9 41.33 -0.53 2.96
CA ASP A 9 40.77 -1.35 4.05
C ASP A 9 40.75 -0.73 5.45
N GLY A 10 39.67 0.00 5.72
CA GLY A 10 39.16 0.17 7.09
C GLY A 10 38.37 -1.07 7.54
N PRO A 11 38.16 -1.27 8.85
CA PRO A 11 37.47 -2.45 9.38
C PRO A 11 36.11 -2.63 8.70
N GLY A 12 35.90 -3.82 8.12
CA GLY A 12 34.83 -4.13 7.18
C GLY A 12 33.43 -3.62 7.57
N ALA A 13 32.90 -2.76 6.70
CA ALA A 13 31.49 -2.44 6.46
C ALA A 13 30.52 -2.59 7.66
N TYR A 14 30.49 -1.57 8.52
CA TYR A 14 29.36 -1.29 9.42
C TYR A 14 28.38 -0.29 8.78
N GLU A 15 28.34 -0.20 7.46
CA GLU A 15 27.39 0.67 6.76
C GLU A 15 26.32 -0.16 6.07
N PRO A 16 25.05 0.28 6.11
CA PRO A 16 23.98 -0.43 5.41
C PRO A 16 24.27 -0.45 3.90
N ASP A 17 24.27 -1.64 3.30
CA ASP A 17 24.46 -1.82 1.86
C ASP A 17 23.19 -1.42 1.08
N LEU A 18 23.01 -0.11 0.95
CA LEU A 18 21.89 0.48 0.23
C LEU A 18 21.91 0.10 -1.27
N ALA A 19 23.09 -0.13 -1.84
CA ALA A 19 23.24 -0.49 -3.25
C ALA A 19 22.70 -1.90 -3.52
N ALA A 20 23.00 -2.87 -2.65
CA ALA A 20 22.44 -4.22 -2.75
C ALA A 20 20.90 -4.19 -2.64
N LEU A 21 20.36 -3.45 -1.67
CA LEU A 21 18.91 -3.29 -1.51
C LEU A 21 18.26 -2.64 -2.74
N ALA A 22 18.83 -1.54 -3.23
CA ALA A 22 18.35 -0.88 -4.44
C ALA A 22 18.45 -1.81 -5.67
N GLY A 23 19.50 -2.62 -5.77
CA GLY A 23 19.69 -3.63 -6.80
C GLY A 23 18.59 -4.71 -6.81
N LEU A 24 17.99 -5.02 -5.67
CA LEU A 24 16.81 -5.90 -5.60
C LEU A 24 15.57 -5.25 -6.20
N LEU A 25 15.42 -3.92 -6.11
CA LEU A 25 14.26 -3.20 -6.65
C LEU A 25 14.46 -2.67 -8.07
N ALA A 26 15.70 -2.56 -8.55
CA ALA A 26 16.08 -2.08 -9.87
C ALA A 26 15.75 -3.08 -11.01
N ASP A 27 14.53 -3.63 -11.01
CA ASP A 27 14.02 -4.58 -11.98
C ASP A 27 12.49 -4.53 -12.00
N ARG A 28 11.90 -4.48 -13.21
CA ARG A 28 10.46 -4.27 -13.37
C ARG A 28 9.63 -5.41 -12.80
N THR A 29 10.07 -6.65 -12.95
CA THR A 29 9.34 -7.83 -12.47
C THR A 29 9.38 -7.90 -10.95
N ARG A 30 10.56 -7.68 -10.34
CA ARG A 30 10.70 -7.64 -8.87
C ARG A 30 9.90 -6.49 -8.26
N ALA A 31 9.95 -5.30 -8.86
CA ALA A 31 9.14 -4.17 -8.41
C ALA A 31 7.63 -4.46 -8.54
N ALA A 32 7.19 -5.08 -9.64
CA ALA A 32 5.79 -5.46 -9.82
C ALA A 32 5.32 -6.48 -8.78
N PHE A 33 6.16 -7.46 -8.42
CA PHE A 33 5.85 -8.42 -7.35
C PHE A 33 5.71 -7.72 -5.99
N CYS A 34 6.66 -6.85 -5.63
CA CYS A 34 6.62 -6.08 -4.39
C CYS A 34 5.35 -5.21 -4.31
N LEU A 35 4.98 -4.56 -5.42
CA LEU A 35 3.76 -3.74 -5.51
C LEU A 35 2.47 -4.58 -5.43
N ALA A 36 2.47 -5.81 -5.93
CA ALA A 36 1.32 -6.71 -5.84
C ALA A 36 1.10 -7.22 -4.41
N LEU A 37 2.20 -7.57 -3.72
CA LEU A 37 2.21 -8.09 -2.34
C LEU A 37 1.84 -7.04 -1.28
N LEU A 38 1.71 -5.77 -1.66
CA LEU A 38 1.08 -4.72 -0.85
C LEU A 38 -0.44 -4.92 -0.70
N ASP A 39 -1.02 -6.07 -1.03
CA ASP A 39 -2.34 -6.47 -0.53
C ASP A 39 -2.28 -7.20 0.83
N GLY A 40 -1.06 -7.42 1.36
CA GLY A 40 -0.83 -8.08 2.65
C GLY A 40 -1.01 -9.60 2.62
N ARG A 41 -1.42 -10.19 1.49
CA ARG A 41 -1.66 -11.63 1.35
C ARG A 41 -0.39 -12.35 0.93
N ALA A 42 -0.36 -13.66 1.18
CA ALA A 42 0.67 -14.53 0.63
C ALA A 42 0.27 -15.03 -0.77
N TRP A 43 1.19 -14.97 -1.72
CA TRP A 43 0.96 -15.30 -3.14
C TRP A 43 1.82 -16.48 -3.59
N THR A 44 1.35 -17.23 -4.57
CA THR A 44 2.16 -18.25 -5.26
C THR A 44 3.02 -17.64 -6.37
N ALA A 45 4.08 -18.35 -6.74
CA ALA A 45 4.92 -17.99 -7.88
C ALA A 45 4.12 -17.91 -9.19
N THR A 46 3.12 -18.78 -9.37
CA THR A 46 2.28 -18.83 -10.58
C THR A 46 1.38 -17.60 -10.70
N GLU A 47 0.77 -17.16 -9.60
CA GLU A 47 -0.08 -15.96 -9.60
C GLU A 47 0.74 -14.70 -9.92
N LEU A 48 1.93 -14.58 -9.31
CA LEU A 48 2.84 -13.47 -9.58
C LEU A 48 3.39 -13.53 -11.01
N ALA A 49 3.75 -14.70 -11.52
CA ALA A 49 4.18 -14.88 -12.90
C ALA A 49 3.12 -14.39 -13.90
N ARG A 50 1.85 -14.79 -13.68
CA ARG A 50 0.71 -14.34 -14.48
C ARG A 50 0.53 -12.83 -14.41
N LEU A 51 0.63 -12.25 -13.22
CA LEU A 51 0.49 -10.80 -13.00
C LEU A 51 1.57 -10.01 -13.73
N ALA A 52 2.83 -10.45 -13.69
CA ALA A 52 3.94 -9.76 -14.35
C ALA A 52 4.13 -10.14 -15.82
N GLY A 53 3.37 -11.11 -16.36
CA GLY A 53 3.49 -11.57 -17.74
C GLY A 53 4.84 -12.26 -18.03
N VAL A 54 5.38 -13.00 -17.06
CA VAL A 54 6.67 -13.70 -17.19
C VAL A 54 6.50 -15.22 -17.06
N ALA A 55 7.47 -15.98 -17.54
CA ALA A 55 7.50 -17.43 -17.35
C ALA A 55 7.64 -17.80 -15.85
N ALA A 56 7.11 -18.96 -15.45
CA ALA A 56 7.16 -19.42 -14.06
C ALA A 56 8.60 -19.61 -13.54
N SER A 57 9.54 -20.03 -14.39
CA SER A 57 10.97 -20.13 -14.06
C SER A 57 11.60 -18.76 -13.78
N THR A 58 11.27 -17.75 -14.59
CA THR A 58 11.68 -16.35 -14.39
C THR A 58 11.13 -15.79 -13.08
N ALA A 59 9.84 -16.00 -12.81
CA ALA A 59 9.24 -15.59 -11.54
C ALA A 59 9.94 -16.24 -10.35
N THR A 60 10.17 -17.56 -10.40
CA THR A 60 10.87 -18.30 -9.33
C THR A 60 12.26 -17.75 -9.06
N SER A 61 13.04 -17.45 -10.11
CA SER A 61 14.37 -16.84 -9.97
C SER A 61 14.31 -15.48 -9.28
N HIS A 62 13.38 -14.61 -9.70
CA HIS A 62 13.18 -13.31 -9.07
C HIS A 62 12.74 -13.41 -7.61
N LEU A 63 11.82 -14.33 -7.29
CA LEU A 63 11.36 -14.57 -5.92
C LEU A 63 12.48 -15.07 -5.02
N ASN A 64 13.31 -16.00 -5.51
CA ASN A 64 14.48 -16.47 -4.76
C ASN A 64 15.43 -15.33 -4.42
N ARG A 65 15.69 -14.41 -5.35
CA ARG A 65 16.52 -13.23 -5.10
C ARG A 65 15.92 -12.30 -4.06
N LEU A 66 14.60 -12.05 -4.12
CA LEU A 66 13.90 -11.19 -3.18
C LEU A 66 13.85 -11.80 -1.77
N VAL A 67 13.67 -13.12 -1.66
CA VAL A 67 13.72 -13.84 -0.37
C VAL A 67 15.13 -13.84 0.20
N ALA A 68 16.14 -14.17 -0.61
CA ALA A 68 17.54 -14.16 -0.17
C ALA A 68 18.00 -12.75 0.26
N GLY A 69 17.45 -11.71 -0.37
CA GLY A 69 17.69 -10.31 -0.03
C GLY A 69 16.82 -9.74 1.10
N GLY A 70 16.00 -10.56 1.76
CA GLY A 70 15.21 -10.16 2.93
C GLY A 70 13.98 -9.29 2.65
N LEU A 71 13.64 -9.02 1.38
CA LEU A 71 12.42 -8.27 1.04
C LEU A 71 11.15 -9.11 1.18
N LEU A 72 11.26 -10.42 0.94
CA LEU A 72 10.15 -11.37 1.01
C LEU A 72 10.42 -12.47 2.02
N ALA A 73 9.37 -12.94 2.67
CA ALA A 73 9.35 -14.18 3.44
C ALA A 73 8.66 -15.29 2.64
N GLU A 74 9.11 -16.53 2.83
CA GLU A 74 8.48 -17.73 2.28
C GLU A 74 7.66 -18.43 3.36
N GLU A 75 6.46 -18.88 2.98
CA GLU A 75 5.61 -19.74 3.80
C GLU A 75 5.26 -21.00 3.00
N ARG A 76 5.36 -22.16 3.65
CA ARG A 76 4.97 -23.44 3.05
C ARG A 76 3.64 -23.89 3.59
N SER A 77 2.67 -24.03 2.70
CA SER A 77 1.36 -24.60 3.03
C SER A 77 1.09 -25.77 2.09
N GLY A 78 1.24 -26.99 2.64
CA GLY A 78 1.19 -28.22 1.88
C GLY A 78 2.25 -28.28 0.77
N ARG A 79 1.80 -28.52 -0.47
CA ARG A 79 2.67 -28.62 -1.66
C ARG A 79 3.03 -27.27 -2.29
N HIS A 80 2.43 -26.20 -1.80
CA HIS A 80 2.52 -24.89 -2.43
C HIS A 80 3.47 -24.00 -1.64
N ARG A 81 4.32 -23.31 -2.40
CA ARG A 81 5.21 -22.27 -1.92
C ARG A 81 4.51 -20.92 -2.04
N TYR A 82 4.31 -20.28 -0.91
CA TYR A 82 3.77 -18.93 -0.83
C TYR A 82 4.86 -17.94 -0.45
N VAL A 83 4.72 -16.70 -0.92
CA VAL A 83 5.60 -15.59 -0.58
C VAL A 83 4.77 -14.37 -0.18
N ARG A 84 5.29 -13.59 0.77
CA ARG A 84 4.72 -12.30 1.19
C ARG A 84 5.84 -11.32 1.49
N LEU A 85 5.51 -10.04 1.65
CA LEU A 85 6.48 -9.07 2.20
C LEU A 85 6.97 -9.57 3.57
N ALA A 86 8.27 -9.43 3.82
CA ALA A 86 8.91 -10.01 4.99
C ALA A 86 8.27 -9.50 6.30
N ASP A 87 8.08 -8.19 6.38
CA ASP A 87 7.53 -7.50 7.55
C ASP A 87 6.87 -6.15 7.16
N PRO A 88 6.18 -5.49 8.10
CA PRO A 88 5.55 -4.19 7.86
C PRO A 88 6.52 -3.06 7.48
N GLY A 89 7.76 -3.08 7.98
CA GLY A 89 8.77 -2.07 7.65
C GLY A 89 9.20 -2.13 6.18
N ILE A 90 9.30 -3.33 5.61
CA ILE A 90 9.53 -3.51 4.18
C ILE A 90 8.35 -2.98 3.36
N ALA A 91 7.11 -3.21 3.81
CA ALA A 91 5.93 -2.65 3.15
C ALA A 91 5.97 -1.12 3.15
N GLU A 92 6.23 -0.50 4.30
CA GLU A 92 6.34 0.95 4.44
C GLU A 92 7.43 1.54 3.55
N MET A 93 8.59 0.88 3.44
CA MET A 93 9.64 1.28 2.52
C MET A 93 9.19 1.23 1.06
N ILE A 94 8.56 0.14 0.63
CA ILE A 94 8.06 -0.01 -0.75
C ILE A 94 7.00 1.06 -1.05
N GLU A 95 6.10 1.34 -0.11
CA GLU A 95 5.09 2.41 -0.20
C GLU A 95 5.75 3.79 -0.38
N ALA A 96 6.74 4.11 0.47
CA ALA A 96 7.46 5.38 0.43
C ALA A 96 8.24 5.60 -0.88
N LEU A 97 8.80 4.53 -1.45
CA LEU A 97 9.45 4.55 -2.76
C LEU A 97 8.43 4.70 -3.89
N ALA A 98 7.33 3.93 -3.85
CA ALA A 98 6.29 3.96 -4.86
C ALA A 98 5.62 5.34 -4.96
N ALA A 99 5.40 6.02 -3.82
CA ALA A 99 4.87 7.37 -3.77
C ALA A 99 5.73 8.41 -4.51
N ARG A 100 7.05 8.20 -4.55
CA ARG A 100 8.04 9.09 -5.21
C ARG A 100 8.39 8.65 -6.62
N ALA A 101 8.02 7.44 -7.01
CA ALA A 101 8.36 6.91 -8.32
C ALA A 101 7.56 7.66 -9.40
N PRO A 102 8.18 8.02 -10.54
CA PRO A 102 7.48 8.69 -11.61
C PRO A 102 6.39 7.78 -12.17
N HIS A 103 5.19 8.34 -12.38
CA HIS A 103 4.11 7.63 -13.05
C HIS A 103 4.48 7.42 -14.52
N ARG A 104 5.01 6.24 -14.84
CA ARG A 104 5.09 5.79 -16.22
C ARG A 104 3.69 5.42 -16.68
N GLY A 105 2.95 6.40 -17.21
CA GLY A 105 1.67 6.17 -17.83
C GLY A 105 1.84 5.24 -19.03
N ALA A 106 1.68 3.93 -18.82
CA ALA A 106 1.52 3.02 -19.94
C ALA A 106 0.25 3.45 -20.70
N PRO A 107 0.29 3.55 -22.04
CA PRO A 107 -0.90 3.91 -22.80
C PRO A 107 -2.01 2.90 -22.50
N VAL A 108 -3.18 3.41 -22.13
CA VAL A 108 -4.34 2.58 -21.85
C VAL A 108 -4.90 2.09 -23.17
N ARG A 109 -4.63 0.82 -23.50
CA ARG A 109 -4.94 0.22 -24.81
C ARG A 109 -6.31 -0.45 -24.89
N SER A 110 -7.08 -0.46 -23.80
CA SER A 110 -8.42 -1.06 -23.77
C SER A 110 -9.30 -0.42 -22.70
N LEU A 111 -10.61 -0.53 -22.88
CA LEU A 111 -11.60 -0.07 -21.90
C LEU A 111 -11.43 -0.80 -20.55
N THR A 112 -11.10 -2.09 -20.59
CA THR A 112 -10.83 -2.89 -19.39
C THR A 112 -9.62 -2.35 -18.63
N ALA A 113 -8.51 -2.08 -19.31
CA ALA A 113 -7.33 -1.48 -18.69
C ALA A 113 -7.62 -0.08 -18.11
N ALA A 114 -8.48 0.70 -18.79
CA ALA A 114 -8.92 2.01 -18.30
C ALA A 114 -9.71 1.88 -16.99
N ARG A 115 -10.65 0.92 -16.94
CA ARG A 115 -11.46 0.63 -15.75
C ARG A 115 -10.60 0.17 -14.59
N SER A 116 -9.75 -0.84 -14.78
CA SER A 116 -8.87 -1.34 -13.72
C SER A 116 -7.95 -0.25 -13.14
N ARG A 117 -7.44 0.67 -13.99
CA ARG A 117 -6.64 1.80 -13.52
C ARG A 117 -7.46 2.77 -12.66
N ARG A 118 -8.70 3.08 -13.06
CA ARG A 118 -9.61 3.93 -12.28
C ARG A 118 -10.00 3.28 -10.96
N ASP A 119 -10.32 1.99 -10.98
CA ASP A 119 -10.71 1.26 -9.77
C ASP A 119 -9.57 1.22 -8.75
N LEU A 120 -8.33 0.98 -9.23
CA LEU A 120 -7.13 1.00 -8.39
C LEU A 120 -6.81 2.40 -7.82
N ALA A 121 -7.06 3.46 -8.59
CA ALA A 121 -6.89 4.84 -8.12
C ALA A 121 -7.99 5.23 -7.12
N PHE A 122 -9.21 4.71 -7.28
CA PHE A 122 -10.33 5.03 -6.39
C PHE A 122 -10.19 4.38 -5.01
N ALA A 123 -10.04 3.04 -4.97
CA ALA A 123 -9.99 2.32 -3.70
C ALA A 123 -9.19 1.02 -3.83
N ARG A 124 -8.17 0.87 -2.98
CA ARG A 124 -7.31 -0.31 -2.95
C ARG A 124 -6.73 -0.55 -1.55
N VAL A 125 -6.19 -1.74 -1.34
CA VAL A 125 -5.36 -2.07 -0.18
C VAL A 125 -3.95 -1.50 -0.36
N CYS A 126 -3.41 -0.92 0.70
CA CYS A 126 -2.01 -0.57 0.83
C CYS A 126 -1.47 -1.24 2.08
N PHE A 127 -0.88 -2.42 1.86
CA PHE A 127 -0.49 -3.41 2.84
C PHE A 127 -1.66 -3.92 3.69
N ASP A 128 -2.13 -3.11 4.65
CA ASP A 128 -3.19 -3.44 5.60
C ASP A 128 -4.19 -2.31 5.85
N HIS A 129 -4.09 -1.19 5.13
CA HIS A 129 -4.99 -0.05 5.23
C HIS A 129 -5.54 0.36 3.87
N LEU A 130 -6.57 1.21 3.88
CA LEU A 130 -7.20 1.72 2.66
C LEU A 130 -6.31 2.77 1.99
N ALA A 131 -6.23 2.73 0.66
CA ALA A 131 -5.61 3.73 -0.20
C ALA A 131 -6.50 4.07 -1.41
N GLY A 132 -6.08 5.05 -2.20
CA GLY A 132 -6.83 5.66 -3.28
C GLY A 132 -7.55 6.94 -2.85
N SER A 133 -8.25 7.56 -3.79
CA SER A 133 -9.00 8.80 -3.54
C SER A 133 -10.04 8.66 -2.43
N LEU A 134 -10.63 7.48 -2.26
CA LEU A 134 -11.54 7.18 -1.15
C LEU A 134 -10.83 7.26 0.21
N ALA A 135 -9.61 6.74 0.32
CA ALA A 135 -8.83 6.79 1.56
C ALA A 135 -8.44 8.21 1.94
N VAL A 136 -8.04 9.00 0.94
CA VAL A 136 -7.73 10.42 1.12
C VAL A 136 -8.97 11.17 1.60
N ALA A 137 -10.14 10.94 0.98
CA ALA A 137 -11.39 11.55 1.41
C ALA A 137 -11.78 11.17 2.85
N VAL A 138 -11.63 9.90 3.24
CA VAL A 138 -11.83 9.46 4.63
C VAL A 138 -10.90 10.20 5.58
N THR A 139 -9.63 10.32 5.23
CA THR A 139 -8.61 11.00 6.06
C THR A 139 -8.90 12.50 6.21
N ASP A 140 -9.29 13.15 5.12
CA ASP A 140 -9.71 14.55 5.10
C ASP A 140 -10.94 14.77 5.99
N ALA A 141 -11.94 13.90 5.89
CA ALA A 141 -13.16 14.00 6.69
C ALA A 141 -12.90 13.77 8.18
N MET A 142 -12.09 12.76 8.52
CA MET A 142 -11.68 12.54 9.91
C MET A 142 -10.91 13.74 10.48
N THR A 143 -10.12 14.42 9.65
CA THR A 143 -9.44 15.66 10.05
C THR A 143 -10.43 16.81 10.24
N ALA A 144 -11.35 17.01 9.29
CA ALA A 144 -12.34 18.09 9.34
C ALA A 144 -13.31 17.97 10.51
N GLU A 145 -13.68 16.74 10.89
CA GLU A 145 -14.52 16.45 12.06
C GLU A 145 -13.73 16.42 13.39
N GLY A 146 -12.43 16.75 13.36
CA GLY A 146 -11.58 16.79 14.56
C GLY A 146 -11.28 15.42 15.18
N LEU A 147 -11.45 14.34 14.42
CA LEU A 147 -11.12 12.97 14.84
C LEU A 147 -9.61 12.70 14.76
N LEU A 148 -8.91 13.42 13.88
CA LEU A 148 -7.46 13.44 13.74
C LEU A 148 -6.91 14.82 14.06
N SER A 149 -5.80 14.89 14.80
CA SER A 149 -4.99 16.11 14.98
C SER A 149 -3.68 15.97 14.22
N TRP A 150 -3.12 17.12 13.83
CA TRP A 150 -1.87 17.26 13.08
C TRP A 150 -0.84 18.15 13.79
N ASP A 151 -1.13 18.62 15.00
CA ASP A 151 -0.36 19.69 15.68
C ASP A 151 1.09 19.26 16.01
N TYR A 152 1.26 18.00 16.42
CA TYR A 152 2.56 17.40 16.76
C TYR A 152 2.85 16.15 15.92
N GLY A 153 2.30 16.11 14.71
CA GLY A 153 2.19 14.92 13.88
C GLY A 153 0.79 14.30 13.92
N PRO A 154 0.51 13.32 13.05
CA PRO A 154 -0.80 12.74 12.92
C PRO A 154 -1.13 11.90 14.17
N ALA A 155 -2.22 12.25 14.84
CA ALA A 155 -2.65 11.59 16.07
C ALA A 155 -4.17 11.43 16.10
N LEU A 156 -4.64 10.38 16.77
CA LEU A 156 -6.06 10.17 17.04
C LEU A 156 -6.47 11.06 18.21
N THR A 157 -7.52 11.86 18.06
CA THR A 157 -8.03 12.68 19.15
C THR A 157 -8.91 11.86 20.09
N ALA A 158 -9.26 12.41 21.27
CA ALA A 158 -10.24 11.79 22.16
C ALA A 158 -11.62 11.62 21.50
N ALA A 159 -12.00 12.56 20.62
CA ALA A 159 -13.21 12.45 19.81
C ALA A 159 -13.08 11.30 18.79
N GLY A 160 -11.94 11.20 18.10
CA GLY A 160 -11.64 10.09 17.20
C GLY A 160 -11.70 8.72 17.88
N ALA A 161 -11.10 8.59 19.05
CA ALA A 161 -11.14 7.35 19.84
C ALA A 161 -12.56 7.01 20.31
N SER A 162 -13.42 8.00 20.56
CA SER A 162 -14.82 7.77 20.92
C SER A 162 -15.64 7.33 19.71
N TRP A 163 -15.44 7.99 18.57
CA TRP A 163 -16.05 7.64 17.30
C TRP A 163 -15.71 6.20 16.86
N LEU A 164 -14.44 5.77 17.00
CA LEU A 164 -14.04 4.39 16.73
C LEU A 164 -14.82 3.39 17.62
N ARG A 165 -14.92 3.66 18.92
CA ARG A 165 -15.68 2.81 19.85
C ARG A 165 -17.16 2.74 19.52
N GLU A 166 -17.75 3.86 19.12
CA GLU A 166 -19.16 3.93 18.69
C GLU A 166 -19.41 3.13 17.41
N LEU A 167 -18.43 3.05 16.51
CA LEU A 167 -18.45 2.16 15.35
C LEU A 167 -18.25 0.68 15.70
N GLY A 168 -17.91 0.35 16.95
CA GLY A 168 -17.53 -1.02 17.34
C GLY A 168 -16.07 -1.36 17.04
N ILE A 169 -15.26 -0.38 16.62
CA ILE A 169 -13.81 -0.52 16.46
C ILE A 169 -13.17 -0.32 17.83
N THR A 170 -12.92 -1.43 18.50
CA THR A 170 -12.22 -1.48 19.79
C THR A 170 -10.80 -1.98 19.54
N ASP A 171 -9.78 -1.13 19.77
CA ASP A 171 -8.38 -1.52 19.56
C ASP A 171 -7.67 -1.71 20.90
N GLU A 172 -7.14 -2.91 21.10
CA GLU A 172 -5.83 -3.13 21.69
C GLU A 172 -5.03 -3.95 20.65
N PRO A 173 -3.78 -3.59 20.30
CA PRO A 173 -2.95 -4.39 19.41
C PRO A 173 -2.68 -5.75 20.07
N THR A 174 -3.29 -6.81 19.57
CA THR A 174 -3.03 -8.17 20.05
C THR A 174 -1.72 -8.67 19.43
N GLY A 175 -0.57 -8.33 20.02
CA GLY A 175 0.70 -8.94 19.62
C GLY A 175 1.97 -8.37 20.28
N PRO A 176 3.02 -9.19 20.48
CA PRO A 176 4.28 -8.81 21.13
C PRO A 176 5.25 -8.02 20.21
N ALA A 177 4.77 -7.41 19.13
CA ALA A 177 5.59 -6.64 18.20
C ALA A 177 5.90 -5.23 18.77
N PRO A 178 7.04 -4.59 18.44
CA PRO A 178 7.31 -3.22 18.86
C PRO A 178 6.10 -2.34 18.51
N ALA A 179 5.66 -1.52 19.47
CA ALA A 179 4.38 -0.84 19.45
C ALA A 179 4.18 -0.09 18.11
N ARG A 180 3.38 -0.69 17.22
CA ARG A 180 3.00 -0.11 15.94
C ARG A 180 2.40 1.28 16.21
N PRO A 181 2.82 2.34 15.50
CA PRO A 181 2.22 3.66 15.67
C PRO A 181 0.70 3.59 15.51
N GLN A 182 -0.03 4.13 16.48
CA GLN A 182 -1.50 4.11 16.47
C GLN A 182 -2.03 4.83 15.23
N VAL A 183 -1.47 6.01 14.92
CA VAL A 183 -1.75 6.74 13.68
C VAL A 183 -0.44 6.94 12.92
N ARG A 184 -0.48 6.63 11.64
CA ARG A 184 0.55 6.95 10.64
C ARG A 184 -0.14 7.56 9.43
N THR A 185 0.63 8.23 8.59
CA THR A 185 0.19 8.61 7.25
C THR A 185 1.02 7.91 6.20
N CYS A 186 0.36 7.50 5.12
CA CYS A 186 0.99 7.01 3.91
C CYS A 186 0.71 8.02 2.78
N VAL A 187 1.65 8.20 1.86
CA VAL A 187 1.43 9.05 0.67
C VAL A 187 0.79 8.18 -0.41
N ASP A 188 -0.43 8.53 -0.79
CA ASP A 188 -1.13 7.86 -1.87
C ASP A 188 -0.44 8.23 -3.18
N TRP A 189 0.09 7.24 -3.91
CA TRP A 189 0.81 7.52 -5.15
C TRP A 189 -0.11 8.08 -6.26
N SER A 190 -1.40 7.72 -6.29
CA SER A 190 -2.34 8.21 -7.31
C SER A 190 -2.78 9.64 -7.07
N GLU A 191 -2.94 10.03 -5.80
CA GLU A 191 -3.43 11.35 -5.40
C GLU A 191 -2.28 12.30 -5.03
N GLN A 192 -1.08 11.78 -4.72
CA GLN A 192 0.05 12.51 -4.13
C GLN A 192 -0.35 13.22 -2.82
N ARG A 193 -1.23 12.59 -2.04
CA ARG A 193 -1.82 13.13 -0.80
C ARG A 193 -1.75 12.10 0.33
N LEU A 194 -1.76 12.59 1.56
CA LEU A 194 -1.70 11.72 2.74
C LEU A 194 -3.03 10.99 2.94
N HIS A 195 -2.94 9.70 3.31
CA HIS A 195 -4.06 8.92 3.79
C HIS A 195 -3.71 8.17 5.08
N LEU A 196 -4.75 7.81 5.84
CA LEU A 196 -4.66 7.18 7.14
C LEU A 196 -4.07 5.77 7.05
N ALA A 197 -3.06 5.53 7.87
CA ALA A 197 -2.37 4.26 8.03
C ALA A 197 -2.05 4.03 9.52
N GLY A 198 -1.21 3.04 9.83
CA GLY A 198 -0.91 2.67 11.21
C GLY A 198 -2.02 1.80 11.82
N GLY A 199 -2.07 1.68 13.14
CA GLY A 199 -3.06 0.83 13.83
C GLY A 199 -4.49 1.20 13.48
N VAL A 200 -4.83 2.49 13.57
CA VAL A 200 -6.18 3.00 13.27
C VAL A 200 -6.54 2.80 11.80
N GLY A 201 -5.62 3.10 10.87
CA GLY A 201 -5.90 2.89 9.44
C GLY A 201 -6.20 1.43 9.10
N ALA A 202 -5.49 0.49 9.74
CA ALA A 202 -5.75 -0.93 9.59
C ALA A 202 -7.07 -1.36 10.26
N ALA A 203 -7.37 -0.84 11.45
CA ALA A 203 -8.60 -1.15 12.17
C ALA A 203 -9.85 -0.65 11.42
N VAL A 204 -9.82 0.59 10.91
CA VAL A 204 -10.89 1.16 10.08
C VAL A 204 -11.07 0.36 8.78
N PHE A 205 -9.97 -0.02 8.11
CA PHE A 205 -10.05 -0.82 6.90
C PHE A 205 -10.64 -2.21 7.17
N ARG A 206 -10.16 -2.91 8.20
CA ARG A 206 -10.68 -4.21 8.63
C ARG A 206 -12.17 -4.14 8.95
N HIS A 207 -12.59 -3.17 9.76
CA HIS A 207 -14.00 -2.97 10.09
C HIS A 207 -14.86 -2.72 8.84
N ALA A 208 -14.38 -1.88 7.91
CA ALA A 208 -15.08 -1.65 6.66
C ALA A 208 -15.23 -2.92 5.80
N VAL A 209 -14.29 -3.86 5.89
CA VAL A 209 -14.42 -5.17 5.21
C VAL A 209 -15.38 -6.09 5.98
N GLU A 210 -15.27 -6.17 7.30
CA GLU A 210 -16.12 -6.99 8.17
C GLU A 210 -17.60 -6.61 8.06
N GLU A 211 -17.89 -5.30 8.07
CA GLU A 211 -19.25 -4.75 7.88
C GLU A 211 -19.67 -4.69 6.40
N SER A 212 -18.89 -5.27 5.49
CA SER A 212 -19.17 -5.30 4.05
C SER A 212 -19.35 -3.92 3.40
N TRP A 213 -18.74 -2.87 3.96
CA TRP A 213 -18.64 -1.56 3.32
C TRP A 213 -17.70 -1.63 2.12
N LEU A 214 -16.64 -2.42 2.25
CA LEU A 214 -15.65 -2.71 1.22
C LEU A 214 -15.59 -4.21 0.97
N ILE A 215 -15.45 -4.60 -0.30
CA ILE A 215 -15.23 -6.00 -0.69
C ILE A 215 -14.00 -6.12 -1.60
N HIS A 216 -13.18 -7.15 -1.39
CA HIS A 216 -12.03 -7.41 -2.25
C HIS A 216 -12.46 -7.81 -3.67
N ALA A 217 -11.77 -7.26 -4.68
CA ALA A 217 -12.03 -7.56 -6.08
C ALA A 217 -11.02 -8.58 -6.63
N GLY A 218 -11.32 -9.87 -6.42
CA GLY A 218 -10.50 -10.99 -6.90
C GLY A 218 -9.08 -10.97 -6.36
N ASP A 219 -8.12 -11.41 -7.17
CA ASP A 219 -6.70 -11.46 -6.80
C ASP A 219 -5.98 -10.15 -7.10
N THR A 220 -6.58 -9.02 -6.74
CA THR A 220 -5.99 -7.71 -6.94
C THR A 220 -6.00 -6.90 -5.65
N ARG A 221 -5.24 -5.81 -5.64
CA ARG A 221 -5.29 -4.84 -4.55
C ARG A 221 -6.59 -4.04 -4.51
N VAL A 222 -7.44 -4.12 -5.54
CA VAL A 222 -8.66 -3.30 -5.62
C VAL A 222 -9.68 -3.75 -4.57
N VAL A 223 -10.29 -2.79 -3.91
CA VAL A 223 -11.47 -3.01 -3.06
C VAL A 223 -12.63 -2.18 -3.60
N ARG A 224 -13.83 -2.75 -3.59
CA ARG A 224 -15.03 -2.11 -4.14
C ARG A 224 -15.91 -1.60 -3.01
N LEU A 225 -16.25 -0.31 -3.08
CA LEU A 225 -17.22 0.30 -2.18
C LEU A 225 -18.64 -0.19 -2.52
N THR A 226 -19.31 -0.77 -1.53
CA THR A 226 -20.69 -1.25 -1.61
C THR A 226 -21.69 -0.11 -1.37
N ASP A 227 -22.98 -0.36 -1.59
CA ASP A 227 -24.01 0.63 -1.30
C ASP A 227 -24.21 0.83 0.21
N ALA A 228 -24.04 -0.23 0.99
CA ALA A 228 -23.97 -0.14 2.45
C ALA A 228 -22.79 0.73 2.89
N GLY A 229 -21.61 0.53 2.31
CA GLY A 229 -20.44 1.36 2.59
C GLY A 229 -20.64 2.83 2.19
N ARG A 230 -21.28 3.10 1.05
CA ARG A 230 -21.66 4.47 0.67
C ARG A 230 -22.59 5.11 1.70
N ALA A 231 -23.59 4.38 2.18
CA ALA A 231 -24.52 4.88 3.20
C ALA A 231 -23.79 5.16 4.52
N ALA A 232 -22.95 4.23 4.97
CA ALA A 232 -22.18 4.36 6.21
C ALA A 232 -21.19 5.53 6.18
N LEU A 233 -20.44 5.70 5.08
CA LEU A 233 -19.49 6.82 4.96
C LEU A 233 -20.19 8.19 4.90
N ARG A 234 -21.40 8.28 4.33
CA ARG A 234 -22.22 9.49 4.43
C ARG A 234 -22.67 9.76 5.87
N LEU A 235 -23.10 8.71 6.57
CA LEU A 235 -23.62 8.82 7.93
C LEU A 235 -22.52 9.23 8.92
N HIS A 236 -21.37 8.55 8.89
CA HIS A 236 -20.34 8.67 9.92
C HIS A 236 -19.28 9.74 9.64
N LEU A 237 -19.03 10.05 8.37
CA LEU A 237 -17.97 10.98 7.94
C LEU A 237 -18.45 12.06 6.98
N ARG A 238 -19.77 12.12 6.70
CA ARG A 238 -20.40 13.14 5.83
C ARG A 238 -19.74 13.26 4.45
N LEU A 239 -19.20 12.15 3.92
CA LEU A 239 -18.53 12.17 2.63
C LEU A 239 -19.53 12.52 1.50
N PRO A 240 -19.19 13.47 0.60
CA PRO A 240 -20.05 13.82 -0.52
C PRO A 240 -20.06 12.73 -1.58
N ASP A 241 -21.11 12.66 -2.39
CA ASP A 241 -21.27 11.63 -3.44
C ASP A 241 -20.09 11.58 -4.42
N ALA A 242 -19.47 12.74 -4.72
CA ALA A 242 -18.31 12.83 -5.59
C ALA A 242 -17.07 12.08 -5.04
N ALA A 243 -16.96 11.92 -3.72
CA ALA A 243 -15.88 11.17 -3.07
C ALA A 243 -16.19 9.66 -2.96
N LEU A 244 -17.43 9.25 -3.20
CA LEU A 244 -17.93 7.88 -3.03
C LEU A 244 -18.02 7.10 -4.35
N ALA A 245 -17.52 7.68 -5.43
CA ALA A 245 -17.44 7.06 -6.74
C ALA A 245 -16.06 7.30 -7.36
N PRO A 246 -15.55 6.36 -8.19
CA PRO A 246 -14.35 6.61 -8.98
C PRO A 246 -14.55 7.87 -9.81
N SER A 247 -13.59 8.80 -9.76
CA SER A 247 -13.65 9.97 -10.63
C SER A 247 -13.72 9.50 -12.08
N SER A 248 -14.67 10.04 -12.82
CA SER A 248 -14.69 9.95 -14.28
C SER A 248 -13.55 10.80 -14.81
N LEU A 249 -12.30 10.31 -14.69
CA LEU A 249 -11.14 11.02 -15.24
C LEU A 249 -11.37 11.21 -16.75
N SER A 250 -11.59 12.45 -17.17
CA SER A 250 -11.11 12.96 -18.45
C SER A 250 -9.60 12.67 -18.50
N ALA A 251 -9.11 12.21 -19.64
CA ALA A 251 -7.69 11.93 -19.84
C ALA A 251 -6.85 13.12 -19.39
N PRO A 252 -5.68 12.90 -18.75
CA PRO A 252 -4.78 14.01 -18.45
C PRO A 252 -4.41 14.69 -19.77
N ASP A 253 -4.65 16.01 -19.84
CA ASP A 253 -4.26 16.84 -20.97
C ASP A 253 -2.76 16.64 -21.20
N GLY A 254 -2.42 16.21 -22.41
CA GLY A 254 -1.07 15.85 -22.80
C GLY A 254 -0.21 17.10 -22.92
N ARG A 255 0.15 17.73 -21.80
CA ARG A 255 1.13 18.82 -21.76
C ARG A 255 1.92 18.77 -20.46
N SER A 256 3.15 18.30 -20.56
CA SER A 256 4.31 19.06 -20.06
C SER A 256 5.58 18.59 -20.75
N ARG A 257 6.45 19.59 -20.93
CA ARG A 257 7.56 19.73 -21.90
C ARG A 257 8.72 18.75 -21.70
#